data_AF-A0A2W5XV44-F1
#
_entry.id   AF-A0A2W5XV44-F1
#
_cell.length_a   1.000
_cell.length_b   1.000
_cell.length_c   1.000
_cell.angle_alpha   90.00
_cell.angle_beta   90.00
_cell.angle_gamma   90.00
#
_symmetry.space_group_name_H-M   'P 1'
#
loop_
_entity.id
_entity.type
_entity.pdbx_description
1 polymer ?
#
loop_
_entity_poly.entity_id
_entity_poly.type
_entity_poly.pdbx_seq_one_letter_code
_entity_poly.pdbx_strand_id
1 'polypeptide(L)'
;MRRGWAQFKRLTQIGLPPRFPIVQFPNAPLILAFLAGAVAGQLHGADRSYWRAAAYLAMTVWAYEELARGVNWFRRLLGAVYLIIMVVRVAHGLQT
;
A
#
# COMPACT_ATOMS: atom_id res chain seq x y z
N MET A 1 19.44 -14.48 2.77
CA MET A 1 18.38 -13.44 2.64
C MET A 1 17.84 -13.22 1.21
N ARG A 2 18.63 -13.29 0.13
CA ARG A 2 18.15 -12.99 -1.25
C ARG A 2 17.07 -13.93 -1.84
N ARG A 3 17.05 -15.22 -1.46
CA ARG A 3 16.09 -16.21 -2.00
C ARG A 3 14.64 -15.96 -1.54
N GLY A 4 14.44 -15.64 -0.26
CA GLY A 4 13.11 -15.36 0.29
C GLY A 4 12.44 -14.14 -0.33
N TRP A 5 13.21 -13.06 -0.55
CA TRP A 5 12.72 -11.85 -1.23
C TRP A 5 12.30 -12.11 -2.69
N ALA A 6 13.06 -12.94 -3.40
CA ALA A 6 12.73 -13.32 -4.78
C ALA A 6 11.45 -14.18 -4.86
N GLN A 7 11.28 -15.13 -3.93
CA GLN A 7 10.04 -15.91 -3.81
C GLN A 7 8.83 -15.05 -3.45
N PHE A 8 8.99 -14.12 -2.50
CA PHE A 8 7.95 -13.17 -2.14
C PHE A 8 7.51 -12.34 -3.35
N LYS A 9 8.45 -11.79 -4.13
CA LYS A 9 8.12 -11.07 -5.37
C LYS A 9 7.44 -11.94 -6.44
N ARG A 10 7.72 -13.23 -6.49
CA ARG A 10 7.00 -14.15 -7.40
C ARG A 10 5.54 -14.34 -6.98
N LEU A 11 5.27 -14.45 -5.68
CA LEU A 11 3.90 -14.58 -5.17
C LEU A 11 3.07 -13.32 -5.47
N THR A 12 3.68 -12.13 -5.36
CA THR A 12 3.00 -10.86 -5.67
C THR A 12 2.69 -10.68 -7.15
N GLN A 13 3.34 -11.43 -8.04
CA GLN A 13 3.05 -11.43 -9.48
C GLN A 13 1.91 -12.37 -9.86
N ILE A 14 1.43 -13.19 -8.91
CA ILE A 14 0.26 -14.03 -9.14
C ILE A 14 -0.98 -13.13 -9.03
N GLY A 15 -1.68 -13.01 -10.16
CA GLY A 15 -2.88 -12.19 -10.27
C GLY A 15 -4.00 -12.90 -11.00
N LEU A 16 -5.23 -12.62 -10.58
CA LEU A 16 -6.45 -13.12 -11.16
C LEU A 16 -7.25 -11.95 -11.76
N PRO A 17 -7.82 -12.10 -12.97
CA PRO A 17 -7.57 -13.16 -13.95
C PRO A 17 -6.16 -13.11 -14.60
N PRO A 18 -5.62 -14.22 -15.14
CA PRO A 18 -4.21 -14.31 -15.58
C PRO A 18 -3.82 -13.35 -16.70
N ARG A 19 -4.76 -13.01 -17.58
CA ARG A 19 -4.53 -12.12 -18.74
C ARG A 19 -4.70 -10.63 -18.39
N PHE A 20 -5.48 -10.33 -17.36
CA PHE A 20 -5.71 -8.96 -16.93
C PHE A 20 -5.83 -8.92 -15.39
N PRO A 21 -4.70 -8.91 -14.67
CA PRO A 21 -4.70 -9.01 -13.22
C PRO A 21 -5.46 -7.85 -12.55
N ILE A 22 -6.64 -8.13 -12.00
CA ILE A 22 -7.44 -7.17 -11.21
C ILE A 22 -7.08 -7.34 -9.73
N VAL A 23 -7.09 -8.59 -9.27
CA VAL A 23 -6.75 -8.96 -7.89
C VAL A 23 -5.39 -9.62 -7.91
N GLN A 24 -4.42 -9.04 -7.19
CA GLN A 24 -3.08 -9.59 -7.02
C GLN A 24 -2.80 -9.81 -5.55
N PHE A 25 -1.94 -10.79 -5.26
CA PHE A 25 -1.45 -10.98 -3.90
C PHE A 25 -0.80 -9.67 -3.40
N PRO A 26 -1.15 -9.20 -2.19
CA PRO A 26 -0.68 -7.90 -1.72
C PRO A 26 0.85 -7.87 -1.64
N ASN A 27 1.44 -6.81 -2.19
CA ASN A 27 2.87 -6.58 -2.11
C ASN A 27 3.28 -6.13 -0.69
N ALA A 28 4.59 -6.15 -0.41
CA ALA A 28 5.13 -5.81 0.90
C ALA A 28 4.62 -4.48 1.46
N PRO A 29 4.57 -3.38 0.68
CA PRO A 29 4.01 -2.11 1.13
C PRO A 29 2.55 -2.21 1.61
N LEU A 30 1.69 -2.93 0.88
CA LEU A 30 0.29 -3.06 1.25
C LEU A 30 0.10 -3.91 2.52
N ILE A 31 0.90 -4.96 2.68
CA ILE A 31 0.92 -5.77 3.91
C ILE A 31 1.31 -4.90 5.11
N LEU A 32 2.39 -4.12 4.98
CA LEU A 32 2.84 -3.22 6.03
C LEU A 32 1.79 -2.16 6.36
N ALA A 33 1.12 -1.60 5.35
CA ALA A 33 0.04 -0.65 5.55
C ALA A 33 -1.12 -1.25 6.36
N PHE A 34 -1.55 -2.47 6.03
CA PHE A 34 -2.63 -3.14 6.76
C PHE A 34 -2.23 -3.50 8.19
N LEU A 35 -1.03 -4.03 8.39
CA LEU A 35 -0.52 -4.36 9.73
C LEU A 35 -0.42 -3.10 10.60
N ALA A 36 0.21 -2.04 10.09
CA ALA A 36 0.33 -0.77 10.80
C ALA A 36 -1.03 -0.15 11.10
N GLY A 37 -1.97 -0.19 10.13
CA GLY A 37 -3.34 0.28 10.31
C GLY A 37 -4.12 -0.52 11.36
N ALA A 38 -3.97 -1.85 11.39
CA ALA A 38 -4.61 -2.71 12.37
C ALA A 38 -4.07 -2.46 13.78
N VAL A 39 -2.76 -2.28 13.93
CA VAL A 39 -2.13 -1.91 15.21
C VAL A 39 -2.59 -0.53 15.67
N ALA A 40 -2.64 0.45 14.78
CA ALA A 40 -3.17 1.79 15.08
C ALA A 40 -4.66 1.79 15.46
N GLY A 41 -5.43 0.77 15.08
CA GLY A 41 -6.82 0.60 15.48
C GLY A 41 -6.99 0.17 16.93
N GLN A 42 -5.99 -0.50 17.50
CA GLN A 42 -6.01 -1.03 18.86
C GLN A 42 -5.34 -0.10 19.89
N LEU A 43 -4.50 0.82 19.41
CA LEU A 43 -3.76 1.76 20.26
C LEU A 43 -4.53 3.05 20.51
N HIS A 44 -4.21 3.68 21.64
CA HIS A 44 -4.76 4.96 22.09
C HIS A 44 -3.61 5.96 22.32
N GLY A 45 -3.89 7.27 22.28
CA GLY A 45 -2.89 8.30 22.54
C GLY A 45 -1.79 8.43 21.47
N ALA A 46 -0.59 8.84 21.87
CA ALA A 46 0.52 9.20 20.97
C ALA A 46 1.00 8.03 20.08
N ASP A 47 0.96 6.79 20.61
CA ASP A 47 1.40 5.61 19.87
C ASP A 47 0.54 5.37 18.62
N ARG A 48 -0.75 5.70 18.69
CA ARG A 48 -1.66 5.62 17.55
C ARG A 48 -1.20 6.50 16.37
N SER A 49 -0.61 7.65 16.65
CA SER A 49 -0.16 8.60 15.62
C SER A 49 1.01 8.06 14.82
N TYR A 50 1.98 7.43 15.49
CA TYR A 50 3.13 6.81 14.84
C TYR A 50 2.71 5.65 13.91
N TRP A 51 1.83 4.76 14.39
CA TRP A 51 1.35 3.65 13.57
C TRP A 51 0.46 4.10 12.41
N ARG A 52 -0.32 5.18 12.60
CA ARG A 52 -1.06 5.82 11.49
C ARG A 52 -0.12 6.40 10.44
N ALA A 53 0.92 7.11 10.86
CA ALA A 53 1.92 7.66 9.95
C ALA A 53 2.62 6.55 9.16
N ALA A 54 3.02 5.47 9.83
CA ALA A 54 3.61 4.30 9.17
C ALA A 54 2.65 3.68 8.15
N ALA A 55 1.36 3.54 8.49
CA ALA A 55 0.34 3.05 7.56
C ALA A 55 0.17 3.96 6.33
N TYR A 56 0.14 5.28 6.52
CA TYR A 56 0.04 6.25 5.41
C TYR A 56 1.27 6.25 4.52
N LEU A 57 2.47 6.15 5.09
CA LEU A 57 3.72 6.04 4.33
C LEU A 57 3.73 4.74 3.51
N ALA A 58 3.40 3.61 4.12
CA ALA A 58 3.33 2.33 3.43
C ALA A 58 2.30 2.34 2.28
N MET A 59 1.11 2.92 2.50
CA MET A 59 0.10 3.12 1.46
C MET A 59 0.57 4.05 0.33
N THR A 60 1.31 5.11 0.67
CA THR A 60 1.83 6.05 -0.33
C THR A 60 2.89 5.39 -1.20
N VAL A 61 3.82 4.65 -0.60
CA VAL A 61 4.83 3.86 -1.32
C VAL A 61 4.15 2.85 -2.24
N TRP A 62 3.16 2.13 -1.71
CA TRP A 62 2.37 1.19 -2.52
C TRP A 62 1.74 1.86 -3.74
N ALA A 63 1.05 2.97 -3.53
CA ALA A 63 0.30 3.66 -4.56
C ALA A 63 1.25 4.21 -5.64
N TYR A 64 2.42 4.71 -5.24
CA TYR A 64 3.48 5.13 -6.16
C TYR A 64 4.05 3.96 -6.96
N GLU A 65 4.36 2.82 -6.32
CA GLU A 65 4.84 1.64 -7.02
C GLU A 65 3.83 1.12 -8.04
N GLU A 66 2.54 1.12 -7.70
CA GLU A 66 1.50 0.71 -8.62
C GLU A 66 1.31 1.69 -9.78
N LEU A 67 1.44 2.99 -9.53
CA LEU A 67 1.41 4.01 -10.57
C LEU A 67 2.58 3.86 -11.55
N ALA A 68 3.80 3.71 -11.05
CA ALA A 68 5.01 3.71 -11.86
C ALA A 68 5.30 2.35 -12.52
N ARG A 69 5.02 1.25 -11.80
CA ARG A 69 5.41 -0.11 -12.20
C ARG A 69 4.23 -1.08 -12.22
N GLY A 70 3.00 -0.58 -12.13
CA GLY A 70 1.79 -1.40 -12.24
C GLY A 70 1.77 -2.20 -13.54
N VAL A 71 1.40 -3.47 -13.41
CA VAL A 71 1.44 -4.47 -14.51
C VAL A 71 0.47 -4.16 -15.64
N ASN A 72 -0.59 -3.39 -15.37
CA ASN A 72 -1.58 -2.99 -16.36
C ASN A 72 -2.08 -1.56 -16.06
N TRP A 73 -2.81 -0.98 -17.03
CA TRP A 73 -3.31 0.39 -16.90
C TRP A 73 -4.29 0.58 -15.74
N PHE A 74 -5.11 -0.43 -15.44
CA PHE A 74 -6.07 -0.40 -14.34
C PHE A 74 -5.36 -0.27 -12.98
N ARG A 75 -4.31 -1.06 -12.79
CA ARG A 75 -3.47 -1.03 -11.60
C ARG A 75 -2.77 0.33 -11.45
N ARG A 76 -2.25 0.89 -12.55
CA ARG A 76 -1.67 2.25 -12.54
C ARG A 76 -2.69 3.32 -12.17
N LEU A 77 -3.91 3.22 -12.70
CA LEU A 77 -5.01 4.11 -12.33
C LEU A 77 -5.36 3.98 -10.84
N LEU A 78 -5.41 2.75 -10.31
CA LEU A 78 -5.60 2.47 -8.89
C LEU A 78 -4.53 3.15 -8.04
N GLY A 79 -3.26 3.06 -8.45
CA GLY A 79 -2.14 3.76 -7.81
C GLY A 79 -2.32 5.28 -7.83
N ALA A 80 -2.71 5.86 -8.96
CA ALA A 80 -2.98 7.29 -9.08
C ALA A 80 -4.10 7.75 -8.13
N VAL A 81 -5.22 7.03 -8.12
CA VAL A 81 -6.37 7.35 -7.26
C VAL A 81 -5.96 7.30 -5.78
N TYR A 82 -5.24 6.25 -5.37
CA TYR A 82 -4.79 6.15 -3.98
C TYR A 82 -3.77 7.21 -3.59
N LEU A 83 -2.87 7.62 -4.49
CA LEU A 83 -1.97 8.74 -4.24
C LEU A 83 -2.75 10.03 -3.98
N ILE A 84 -3.77 10.32 -4.79
CA ILE A 84 -4.64 11.49 -4.58
C ILE A 84 -5.33 11.41 -3.20
N ILE A 85 -5.89 10.25 -2.85
CA ILE A 85 -6.53 10.04 -1.55
C ILE A 85 -5.53 10.26 -0.40
N MET A 86 -4.29 9.79 -0.52
CA MET A 86 -3.25 10.01 0.50
C MET A 86 -2.89 11.49 0.64
N VAL A 87 -2.74 12.22 -0.47
CA VAL A 87 -2.49 13.67 -0.45
C VAL A 87 -3.63 14.40 0.26
N VAL A 88 -4.88 14.09 -0.09
CA VAL A 88 -6.06 14.70 0.55
C VAL A 88 -6.11 14.39 2.05
N ARG A 89 -5.84 13.13 2.44
CA ARG A 89 -5.79 12.75 3.87
C ARG A 89 -4.72 13.49 4.65
N VAL A 90 -3.52 13.60 4.09
CA VAL A 90 -2.43 14.35 4.73
C VAL A 90 -2.80 15.82 4.84
N ALA A 91 -3.34 16.43 3.77
CA ALA A 91 -3.77 17.82 3.78
C ALA A 91 -4.84 18.10 4.87
N HIS A 92 -5.84 17.23 5.01
CA HIS A 92 -6.82 17.35 6.08
C HIS A 92 -6.21 17.17 7.48
N GLY A 93 -5.26 16.25 7.64
CA GLY A 93 -4.57 16.05 8.92
C GLY A 93 -3.62 17.18 9.30
N LEU A 94 -3.23 18.04 8.36
CA LEU A 94 -2.42 19.24 8.60
C LEU A 94 -3.27 20.47 8.98
N GLN A 95 -4.58 20.44 8.71
CA GLN A 95 -5.51 21.55 8.99
C GLN A 95 -6.16 21.47 10.39
N THR A 96 -5.91 20.39 11.13
CA THR A 96 -6.38 20.17 12.51
C THR A 96 -5.30 20.54 13.50
#